data_AF-A0A5J4R2Z9-F1
#
_entry.id   AF-A0A5J4R2Z9-F1
#
_cell.length_a   1.000
_cell.length_b   1.000
_cell.length_c   1.000
_cell.angle_alpha   90.00
_cell.angle_beta   90.00
_cell.angle_gamma   90.00
#
_symmetry.space_group_name_H-M   'P 1'
#
loop_
_entity.id
_entity.type
_entity.pdbx_description
1 polymer ?
#
loop_
_entity_poly.entity_id
_entity_poly.type
_entity_poly.pdbx_seq_one_letter_code
_entity_poly.pdbx_strand_id
1 'polypeptide(L)'
;MKVVIPPIKSQGIKTKLVPWILEIAPKVNGQWIEPFLGTGVVAFNARYPKAILSDTNPHIINFYKVVQNKTMTAPLMRKYLEQEGEALSNAGNNGYDHYLKVRSRFNSGEYSPFDFIFLSRAGFNGMMRFGIYIQFWKFLKEKRNHVKIR
;
A
#
# COMPACT_ATOMS: atom_id res chain seq x y z
N MET A 1 12.33 -19.89 -2.88
CA MET A 1 12.71 -18.47 -3.09
C MET A 1 12.01 -17.61 -2.04
N LYS A 2 12.70 -16.69 -1.36
CA LYS A 2 12.06 -15.73 -0.45
C LYS A 2 11.39 -14.63 -1.28
N VAL A 3 10.07 -14.55 -1.23
CA VAL A 3 9.28 -13.54 -1.95
C VAL A 3 9.34 -12.22 -1.17
N VAL A 4 9.72 -11.14 -1.84
CA VAL A 4 9.65 -9.77 -1.32
C VAL A 4 8.19 -9.34 -1.33
N ILE A 5 7.65 -8.93 -0.18
CA ILE A 5 6.27 -8.48 -0.03
C ILE A 5 6.28 -6.95 0.07
N PRO A 6 5.68 -6.23 -0.88
CA PRO A 6 5.62 -4.77 -0.84
C PRO A 6 4.73 -4.24 0.31
N PRO A 7 4.92 -2.99 0.74
CA PRO A 7 4.30 -2.45 1.96
C PRO A 7 2.80 -2.15 1.82
N ILE A 8 2.28 -2.06 0.59
CA ILE A 8 0.86 -1.86 0.32
C ILE A 8 0.09 -3.13 0.70
N LYS A 9 -0.88 -3.00 1.61
CA LYS A 9 -1.80 -4.09 1.94
C LYS A 9 -2.98 -4.06 0.97
N SER A 10 -3.29 -5.21 0.36
CA SER A 10 -4.46 -5.39 -0.50
C SER A 10 -4.97 -6.82 -0.44
N GLN A 11 -6.26 -7.01 -0.70
CA GLN A 11 -6.81 -8.34 -0.97
C GLN A 11 -6.41 -8.78 -2.39
N GLY A 12 -6.21 -10.09 -2.57
CA GLY A 12 -5.81 -10.65 -3.87
C GLY A 12 -4.34 -10.42 -4.24
N ILE A 13 -3.47 -10.13 -3.28
CA ILE A 13 -2.03 -10.07 -3.54
C ILE A 13 -1.54 -11.43 -4.08
N LYS A 14 -0.81 -11.40 -5.20
CA LYS A 14 -0.37 -12.59 -5.93
C LYS A 14 0.82 -13.31 -5.27
N THR A 15 1.13 -13.08 -4.00
CA THR A 15 2.32 -13.59 -3.30
C THR A 15 2.50 -15.11 -3.46
N LYS A 16 1.41 -15.89 -3.36
CA LYS A 16 1.44 -17.35 -3.52
C LYS A 16 1.72 -17.80 -4.95
N LEU A 17 1.37 -16.97 -5.96
CA LEU A 17 1.53 -17.28 -7.37
C LEU A 17 2.87 -16.83 -7.94
N VAL A 18 3.62 -15.99 -7.21
CA VAL A 18 4.93 -15.49 -7.66
C VAL A 18 5.84 -16.62 -8.13
N PRO A 19 6.06 -17.74 -7.40
CA PRO A 19 6.94 -18.80 -7.87
C PRO A 19 6.54 -19.36 -9.24
N TRP A 20 5.25 -19.62 -9.46
CA TRP A 20 4.73 -20.18 -10.71
C TRP A 20 4.80 -19.18 -11.86
N ILE A 21 4.50 -17.90 -11.61
CA ILE A 21 4.62 -16.85 -12.63
C ILE A 21 6.08 -16.74 -13.09
N LEU A 22 7.03 -16.77 -12.16
CA LEU A 22 8.46 -16.64 -12.47
C LEU A 22 9.05 -17.89 -13.13
N GLU A 23 8.44 -19.05 -12.94
CA GLU A 23 8.82 -20.30 -13.60
C GLU A 23 8.52 -20.26 -15.10
N ILE A 24 7.36 -19.73 -15.48
CA ILE A 24 6.92 -19.61 -16.87
C ILE A 24 7.38 -18.31 -17.56
N ALA A 25 7.78 -17.31 -16.78
CA ALA A 25 8.27 -16.05 -17.32
C ALA A 25 9.53 -16.29 -18.16
N PRO A 26 9.66 -15.66 -19.36
CA PRO A 26 10.86 -15.77 -20.17
C PRO A 26 12.12 -15.38 -19.37
N LYS A 27 13.21 -16.11 -19.55
CA LYS A 27 14.51 -15.77 -18.93
C LYS A 27 15.38 -15.04 -19.94
N VAL A 28 14.94 -13.84 -20.33
CA VAL A 28 15.59 -13.02 -21.36
C VAL A 28 16.24 -11.78 -20.76
N ASN A 29 17.28 -11.27 -21.42
CA ASN A 29 17.80 -9.94 -21.14
C ASN A 29 16.87 -8.90 -21.74
N GLY A 30 15.82 -8.53 -21.00
CA GLY A 30 14.76 -7.64 -21.48
C GLY A 30 14.24 -6.70 -20.40
N GLN A 31 13.01 -6.25 -20.59
CA GLN A 31 12.31 -5.33 -19.69
C GLN A 31 11.01 -5.96 -19.21
N TRP A 32 10.75 -5.87 -17.90
CA TRP A 32 9.47 -6.29 -17.33
C TRP A 32 8.42 -5.21 -17.53
N ILE A 33 7.29 -5.54 -18.17
CA ILE A 33 6.19 -4.58 -18.36
C ILE A 33 4.99 -5.06 -17.57
N GLU A 34 4.58 -4.29 -16.56
CA GLU A 34 3.42 -4.61 -15.72
C GLU A 34 2.38 -3.49 -15.77
N PRO A 35 1.35 -3.61 -16.63
CA PRO A 35 0.33 -2.58 -16.81
C PRO A 35 -0.69 -2.53 -15.66
N PHE A 36 -0.72 -3.55 -14.79
CA PHE A 36 -1.62 -3.66 -13.65
C PHE A 36 -0.82 -3.96 -12.38
N LEU A 37 -0.05 -2.96 -11.94
CA LEU A 37 0.91 -3.11 -10.85
C LEU A 37 0.27 -3.62 -9.55
N GLY A 38 -0.84 -3.01 -9.13
CA GLY A 38 -1.44 -3.25 -7.82
C GLY A 38 -0.41 -3.03 -6.69
N THR A 39 -0.12 -4.08 -5.92
CA THR A 39 0.92 -4.02 -4.88
C THR A 39 2.33 -4.22 -5.41
N GLY A 40 2.54 -4.45 -6.71
CA GLY A 40 3.85 -4.69 -7.33
C GLY A 40 4.56 -5.99 -6.96
N VAL A 41 3.87 -6.93 -6.30
CA VAL A 41 4.51 -8.15 -5.77
C VAL A 41 5.16 -9.01 -6.86
N VAL A 42 4.64 -9.01 -8.09
CA VAL A 42 5.23 -9.79 -9.19
C VAL A 42 6.46 -9.07 -9.73
N ALA A 43 6.32 -7.82 -10.21
CA ALA A 43 7.42 -6.98 -10.67
C ALA A 43 8.67 -6.98 -9.75
N PHE A 44 8.49 -6.78 -8.44
CA PHE A 44 9.64 -6.72 -7.51
C PHE A 44 10.32 -8.07 -7.29
N ASN A 45 9.65 -9.18 -7.60
CA ASN A 45 10.23 -10.51 -7.53
C ASN A 45 10.72 -11.04 -8.90
N ALA A 46 10.33 -10.39 -10.02
CA ALA A 46 10.78 -10.75 -11.36
C ALA A 46 12.27 -10.47 -11.59
N ARG A 47 12.86 -9.50 -10.88
CA ARG A 47 14.30 -9.19 -10.90
C ARG A 47 14.88 -8.88 -12.29
N TYR A 48 14.06 -8.36 -13.19
CA TYR A 48 14.54 -7.81 -14.45
C TYR A 48 15.36 -6.53 -14.19
N PRO A 49 16.43 -6.26 -14.95
CA PRO A 49 17.23 -5.04 -14.79
C PRO A 49 16.44 -3.75 -15.07
N LYS A 50 15.43 -3.83 -15.95
CA LYS A 50 14.55 -2.73 -16.33
C LYS A 50 13.10 -3.15 -16.17
N ALA A 51 12.25 -2.22 -15.73
CA ALA A 51 10.82 -2.43 -15.68
C ALA A 51 10.03 -1.16 -16.06
N ILE A 52 8.86 -1.34 -16.68
CA ILE A 52 7.82 -0.32 -16.87
C ILE A 52 6.63 -0.78 -16.05
N LEU A 53 6.25 0.03 -15.07
CA LEU A 53 5.19 -0.28 -14.13
C LEU A 53 4.08 0.76 -14.27
N SER A 54 2.85 0.30 -14.45
CA SER A 54 1.67 1.17 -14.57
C SER A 54 0.51 0.62 -13.74
N ASP A 55 -0.37 1.52 -13.33
CA ASP A 55 -1.63 1.24 -12.67
C ASP A 55 -2.56 2.44 -12.89
N THR A 56 -3.85 2.17 -13.02
CA THR A 56 -4.87 3.23 -13.11
C THR A 56 -5.00 4.03 -11.82
N ASN A 57 -4.59 3.50 -10.67
CA ASN A 57 -4.67 4.18 -9.40
C ASN A 57 -3.47 5.11 -9.19
N PRO A 58 -3.66 6.45 -9.24
CA PRO A 58 -2.56 7.40 -9.12
C PRO A 58 -1.89 7.37 -7.75
N HIS A 59 -2.57 6.92 -6.69
CA HIS A 59 -1.99 6.84 -5.33
C HIS A 59 -0.97 5.71 -5.21
N ILE A 60 -1.19 4.60 -5.91
CA ILE A 60 -0.22 3.51 -6.02
C ILE A 60 1.03 4.00 -6.75
N ILE A 61 0.83 4.67 -7.89
CA ILE A 61 1.93 5.23 -8.68
C ILE A 61 2.69 6.30 -7.88
N ASN A 62 1.98 7.20 -7.21
CA ASN A 62 2.58 8.23 -6.36
C ASN A 62 3.42 7.60 -5.24
N PHE A 63 2.87 6.61 -4.53
CA PHE A 63 3.58 5.89 -3.49
C PHE A 63 4.91 5.32 -4.00
N TYR A 64 4.89 4.59 -5.12
CA TYR A 64 6.12 3.98 -5.65
C TYR A 64 7.11 5.01 -6.22
N LYS A 65 6.64 6.13 -6.80
CA LYS A 65 7.52 7.23 -7.23
C LYS A 65 8.26 7.84 -6.03
N VAL A 66 7.58 8.07 -4.91
CA VAL A 66 8.19 8.63 -3.69
C VAL A 66 9.19 7.65 -3.07
N VAL A 67 8.92 6.33 -3.13
CA VAL A 67 9.89 5.29 -2.76
C VAL A 67 11.10 5.31 -3.69
N GLN A 68 10.87 5.35 -5.01
CA GLN A 68 11.93 5.37 -6.04
C GLN A 68 12.86 6.57 -5.87
N ASN A 69 12.29 7.74 -5.58
CA ASN A 69 13.03 8.99 -5.37
C ASN A 69 13.67 9.09 -3.98
N LYS A 70 13.53 8.06 -3.11
CA LYS A 70 14.05 8.01 -1.74
C LYS A 70 13.52 9.13 -0.82
N THR A 71 12.47 9.85 -1.23
CA THR A 71 11.81 10.88 -0.42
C THR A 71 11.08 10.27 0.78
N MET A 72 10.66 9.01 0.67
CA MET A 72 10.10 8.23 1.77
C MET A 72 10.91 6.96 1.98
N THR A 73 11.34 6.74 3.21
CA THR A 73 12.17 5.60 3.61
C THR A 73 11.43 4.72 4.61
N ALA A 74 11.89 3.48 4.77
CA ALA A 74 11.30 2.56 5.73
C ALA A 74 11.31 3.08 7.18
N PRO A 75 12.39 3.72 7.70
CA PRO A 75 12.37 4.33 9.04
C PRO A 75 11.32 5.45 9.18
N LEU A 76 11.18 6.31 8.16
CA LEU A 76 10.18 7.39 8.18
C LEU A 76 8.75 6.82 8.20
N MET A 77 8.47 5.85 7.33
CA MET A 77 7.17 5.19 7.28
C MET A 77 6.86 4.50 8.61
N ARG A 78 7.84 3.80 9.20
CA ARG A 78 7.67 3.15 10.50
C ARG A 78 7.34 4.14 11.60
N LYS A 79 8.11 5.23 11.72
CA LYS A 79 7.86 6.28 12.71
C LYS A 79 6.46 6.86 12.57
N TYR A 80 6.05 7.15 11.33
CA TYR A 80 4.71 7.66 11.04
C TYR A 80 3.61 6.67 11.45
N LEU A 81 3.74 5.38 11.09
CA LEU A 81 2.75 4.36 11.45
C LEU A 81 2.68 4.10 12.96
N GLU A 82 3.79 4.18 13.67
CA GLU A 82 3.83 4.08 15.14
C GLU A 82 3.07 5.26 15.77
N GLN A 83 3.31 6.49 15.32
CA GLN A 83 2.63 7.70 15.80
C GLN A 83 1.11 7.68 15.51
N GLU A 84 0.73 7.45 14.25
CA GLU A 84 -0.68 7.42 13.86
C GLU A 84 -1.40 6.20 14.45
N GLY A 85 -0.67 5.10 14.70
CA GLY A 85 -1.18 3.92 15.39
C GLY A 85 -1.48 4.17 16.87
N GLU A 86 -0.63 4.92 17.56
CA GLU A 86 -0.87 5.36 18.94
C GLU A 86 -2.09 6.30 19.01
N ALA A 87 -2.14 7.31 18.13
CA ALA A 87 -3.28 8.21 18.03
C ALA A 87 -4.60 7.46 17.73
N LEU A 88 -4.56 6.49 16.81
CA LEU A 88 -5.70 5.61 16.52
C LEU A 88 -6.13 4.79 17.74
N SER A 89 -5.18 4.30 18.54
CA SER A 89 -5.47 3.51 19.73
C SER A 89 -6.22 4.32 20.79
N ASN A 90 -5.81 5.57 20.98
CA ASN A 90 -6.29 6.48 22.03
C ASN A 90 -7.53 7.29 21.63
N ALA A 91 -7.91 7.29 20.35
CA ALA A 91 -9.04 8.07 19.86
C ALA A 91 -10.42 7.46 20.19
N GLY A 92 -11.41 8.35 20.22
CA GLY A 92 -12.81 8.03 20.46
C GLY A 92 -13.40 7.05 19.43
N ASN A 93 -14.55 6.49 19.79
CA ASN A 93 -15.28 5.53 18.98
C ASN A 93 -14.39 4.38 18.48
N ASN A 94 -13.61 3.80 19.40
CA ASN A 94 -12.66 2.72 19.11
C ASN A 94 -11.64 3.07 18.01
N GLY A 95 -11.19 4.32 17.94
CA GLY A 95 -10.25 4.81 16.95
C GLY A 95 -10.88 5.34 15.65
N TYR A 96 -12.20 5.21 15.50
CA TYR A 96 -12.89 5.64 14.28
C TYR A 96 -12.72 7.13 14.01
N ASP A 97 -12.74 7.96 15.05
CA ASP A 97 -12.62 9.41 14.91
C ASP A 97 -11.27 9.81 14.30
N HIS A 98 -10.18 9.19 14.75
CA HIS A 98 -8.84 9.44 14.20
C HIS A 98 -8.68 8.89 12.79
N TYR A 99 -9.25 7.71 12.52
CA TYR A 99 -9.28 7.16 11.16
C TYR A 99 -9.99 8.11 10.18
N LEU A 100 -11.12 8.69 10.58
CA LEU A 100 -11.83 9.69 9.77
C LEU A 100 -11.00 10.95 9.57
N LYS A 101 -10.25 11.40 10.58
CA LYS A 101 -9.34 12.55 10.46
C LYS A 101 -8.27 12.31 9.41
N VAL A 102 -7.56 11.18 9.47
CA VAL A 102 -6.53 10.82 8.47
C VAL A 102 -7.15 10.64 7.08
N ARG A 103 -8.33 10.01 6.99
CA ARG A 103 -9.05 9.87 5.71
C ARG A 103 -9.44 11.22 5.10
N SER A 104 -9.88 12.16 5.94
CA SER A 104 -10.27 13.50 5.51
C SER A 104 -9.07 14.31 5.05
N ARG A 105 -7.94 14.24 5.77
CA ARG A 105 -6.65 14.81 5.35
C ARG A 105 -6.18 14.24 4.02
N PHE A 106 -6.23 12.92 3.86
CA PHE A 106 -5.86 12.30 2.59
C PHE A 106 -6.76 12.78 1.43
N ASN A 107 -8.07 12.86 1.65
CA ASN A 107 -9.05 13.25 0.64
C ASN A 107 -9.13 14.77 0.39
N SER A 108 -8.48 15.61 1.21
CA SER A 108 -8.48 17.08 1.01
C SER A 108 -7.64 17.52 -0.19
N GLY A 109 -6.83 16.61 -0.75
CA GLY A 109 -5.96 16.87 -1.90
C GLY A 109 -4.47 16.71 -1.61
N GLU A 110 -4.07 16.52 -0.35
CA GLU A 110 -2.66 16.26 0.00
C GLU A 110 -2.15 14.92 -0.54
N TYR A 111 -3.04 13.91 -0.61
CA TYR A 111 -2.75 12.56 -1.12
C TYR A 111 -1.42 11.97 -0.64
N SER A 112 -1.11 12.20 0.65
CA SER A 112 0.14 11.79 1.29
C SER A 112 0.36 10.27 1.17
N PRO A 113 1.52 9.82 0.67
CA PRO A 113 1.86 8.39 0.63
C PRO A 113 1.87 7.72 2.01
N PHE A 114 2.13 8.50 3.07
CA PHE A 114 2.09 8.02 4.46
C PHE A 114 0.66 7.70 4.88
N ASP A 115 -0.26 8.65 4.67
CA ASP A 115 -1.69 8.46 4.93
C ASP A 115 -2.24 7.30 4.10
N PHE A 116 -1.85 7.20 2.83
CA PHE A 116 -2.25 6.10 1.95
C PHE A 116 -1.89 4.73 2.54
N ILE A 117 -0.65 4.55 3.02
CA ILE A 117 -0.24 3.29 3.66
C ILE A 117 -0.98 3.08 4.97
N PHE A 118 -1.14 4.10 5.81
CA PHE A 118 -1.90 3.98 7.05
C PHE A 118 -3.34 3.52 6.79
N LEU A 119 -4.04 4.17 5.86
CA LEU A 119 -5.42 3.83 5.49
C LEU A 119 -5.51 2.43 4.91
N SER A 120 -4.53 1.99 4.11
CA SER A 120 -4.46 0.61 3.59
C SER A 120 -4.30 -0.44 4.69
N ARG A 121 -3.66 -0.10 5.83
CA ARG A 121 -3.42 -1.03 6.94
C ARG A 121 -4.51 -0.99 8.00
N ALA A 122 -5.02 0.19 8.33
CA ALA A 122 -6.04 0.44 9.33
C ALA A 122 -7.46 0.08 8.84
N GLY A 123 -7.74 0.29 7.55
CA GLY A 123 -9.05 0.05 6.96
C GLY A 123 -9.47 -1.43 7.01
N PHE A 124 -10.78 -1.67 7.01
CA PHE A 124 -11.37 -3.01 7.11
C PHE A 124 -10.75 -4.02 6.13
N ASN A 125 -10.12 -5.10 6.60
CA ASN A 125 -9.46 -6.11 5.74
C ASN A 125 -8.42 -5.59 4.72
N GLY A 126 -7.90 -4.38 4.87
CA GLY A 126 -6.89 -3.81 3.99
C GLY A 126 -7.25 -3.70 2.51
N MET A 127 -8.53 -3.79 2.13
CA MET A 127 -8.92 -3.41 0.75
C MET A 127 -8.80 -1.90 0.61
N MET A 128 -8.40 -1.44 -0.56
CA MET A 128 -8.47 -0.03 -0.94
C MET A 128 -9.65 0.12 -1.90
N ARG A 129 -10.56 1.03 -1.58
CA ARG A 129 -11.69 1.37 -2.47
C ARG A 129 -11.66 2.86 -2.69
N PHE A 130 -11.85 3.25 -3.94
CA PHE A 130 -11.88 4.64 -4.35
C PHE A 130 -13.20 4.92 -5.04
N GLY A 131 -13.80 6.08 -4.74
CA GLY A 131 -14.97 6.56 -5.48
C GLY A 131 -14.57 7.03 -6.89
N ILE A 132 -15.56 7.42 -7.69
CA ILE A 132 -15.35 7.89 -9.08
C ILE A 132 -14.43 9.12 -9.16
N TYR A 133 -14.31 9.89 -8.07
CA TYR A 133 -13.40 11.03 -7.92
C TYR A 133 -12.05 10.67 -7.30
N ILE A 134 -11.68 9.38 -7.25
CA ILE A 134 -10.39 8.89 -6.71
C ILE A 134 -10.18 9.25 -5.21
N GLN A 135 -11.27 9.57 -4.50
CA GLN A 135 -11.28 9.71 -3.05
C GLN A 135 -11.28 8.34 -2.38
N PHE A 136 -10.56 8.18 -1.26
CA PHE A 136 -10.54 6.95 -0.48
C PHE A 136 -11.88 6.73 0.24
N TRP A 137 -12.55 5.61 -0.06
CA TRP A 137 -13.88 5.26 0.43
C TRP A 137 -13.84 3.96 1.22
N LYS A 138 -13.58 4.06 2.52
CA LYS A 138 -13.68 2.90 3.40
C LYS A 138 -13.88 3.22 4.88
N PHE A 139 -14.42 2.24 5.59
CA PHE A 139 -14.57 2.18 7.04
C PHE A 139 -13.34 1.55 7.72
N LEU A 140 -13.11 1.97 8.97
CA LEU A 140 -12.10 1.37 9.85
C LEU A 140 -12.43 -0.10 10.12
N LYS A 141 -11.40 -0.93 10.33
CA LYS A 141 -11.60 -2.31 10.81
C LYS A 141 -12.08 -2.28 12.27
N GLU A 142 -13.15 -3.02 12.57
CA GLU A 142 -13.63 -3.21 13.94
C GLU A 142 -12.50 -3.74 14.85
N LYS A 143 -12.29 -3.10 16.02
CA LYS A 143 -11.23 -3.47 16.97
C LYS A 143 -11.52 -4.86 17.55
N ARG A 144 -10.92 -5.92 17.00
CA ARG A 144 -10.59 -7.13 17.79
C ARG A 144 -9.25 -6.84 18.47
N ASN A 145 -9.28 -6.50 19.75
CA ASN A 145 -8.16 -6.24 20.67
C ASN A 145 -6.78 -6.01 20.02
N HIS A 146 -6.34 -4.74 20.04
CA HIS A 146 -5.03 -4.25 19.56
C HIS A 146 -4.78 -4.34 18.04
N VAL A 147 -5.31 -3.38 17.27
CA VAL A 147 -4.82 -3.13 15.90
C VAL A 147 -3.43 -2.50 15.97
N LYS A 148 -2.39 -3.34 16.06
CA LYS A 148 -1.00 -2.89 15.88
C LYS A 148 -0.75 -2.66 14.39
N ILE A 149 -0.74 -1.39 13.97
CA ILE A 149 -0.26 -0.99 12.66
C ILE A 149 1.26 -0.90 12.74
N ARG A 150 1.93 -2.05 12.64
CA ARG A 150 3.40 -2.14 12.48
C ARG A 150 3.75 -2.43 11.02
#